data_AF-A0A0M8QS94-F1
#
_entry.id   AF-A0A0M8QS94-F1
#
_cell.length_a   1.000
_cell.length_b   1.000
_cell.length_c   1.000
_cell.angle_alpha   90.00
_cell.angle_beta   90.00
_cell.angle_gamma   90.00
#
_symmetry.space_group_name_H-M   'P 1'
#
loop_
_entity.id
_entity.type
_entity.pdbx_description
1 polymer ?
#
loop_
_entity_poly.entity_id
_entity_poly.type
_entity_poly.pdbx_seq_one_letter_code
_entity_poly.pdbx_strand_id
1 'polypeptide(L)' 'LLHWTRRMIEIRKQNPAFGLGSYTELPSSNPAVLAFLREAPPNGEGGDDLVLCVNNFSRFAQPTELDLSAFAGRHPVEL' A
#
# COMPACT_ATOMS: atom_id res chain seq x y z
N LEU A 1 -15.68 12.22 10.48
CA LEU A 1 -15.67 10.82 10.00
C LEU A 1 -16.19 10.68 8.57
N LEU A 2 -17.45 11.06 8.27
CA LEU A 2 -18.08 10.87 6.95
C LEU A 2 -17.21 11.32 5.75
N HIS A 3 -16.70 12.56 5.78
CA HIS A 3 -15.89 13.08 4.67
C HIS A 3 -14.58 12.33 4.48
N TRP A 4 -13.96 11.87 5.57
CA TRP A 4 -12.73 11.08 5.51
C TRP A 4 -13.01 9.69 4.94
N THR A 5 -14.05 9.00 5.43
CA THR A 5 -14.45 7.69 4.89
C THR A 5 -14.82 7.78 3.41
N ARG A 6 -15.54 8.82 2.99
CA ARG A 6 -15.86 9.05 1.57
C ARG A 6 -14.59 9.24 0.73
N ARG A 7 -13.61 10.00 1.22
CA ARG A 7 -12.31 10.18 0.54
C ARG A 7 -11.56 8.84 0.42
N MET A 8 -11.49 8.05 1.48
CA MET A 8 -10.83 6.74 1.44
C MET A 8 -11.51 5.77 0.46
N ILE A 9 -12.84 5.80 0.36
CA ILE A 9 -13.58 5.00 -0.64
C ILE A 9 -13.25 5.46 -2.06
N GLU A 10 -13.15 6.78 -2.28
CA GLU A 10 -12.81 7.33 -3.60
C GLU A 10 -11.39 6.94 -4.02
N ILE A 11 -10.40 7.07 -3.12
CA ILE A 11 -9.03 6.58 -3.35
C ILE A 11 -9.05 5.09 -3.69
N ARG A 12 -9.80 4.27 -2.94
CA ARG A 12 -9.93 2.83 -3.24
C ARG A 12 -10.50 2.56 -4.63
N LYS A 13 -11.47 3.34 -5.10
CA LYS A 13 -12.07 3.16 -6.44
C LYS A 13 -11.12 3.53 -7.56
N GLN A 14 -10.24 4.51 -7.34
CA GLN A 14 -9.30 5.00 -8.35
C GLN A 14 -8.06 4.12 -8.52
N ASN A 15 -7.79 3.20 -7.57
CA ASN A 15 -6.62 2.31 -7.59
C ASN A 15 -7.06 0.84 -7.62
N PRO A 16 -7.18 0.23 -8.82
CA PRO A 16 -7.59 -1.17 -9.00
C PRO A 16 -6.80 -2.20 -8.19
N ALA A 17 -5.54 -1.90 -7.82
CA ALA A 17 -4.71 -2.74 -6.95
C ALA A 17 -5.41 -3.10 -5.62
N PHE A 18 -6.22 -2.19 -5.07
CA PHE A 18 -6.97 -2.46 -3.83
C PHE A 18 -8.13 -3.44 -3.99
N GLY A 19 -8.70 -3.57 -5.19
CA GLY A 19 -9.86 -4.41 -5.48
C GLY A 19 -9.47 -5.77 -6.06
N LEU A 20 -8.63 -5.76 -7.10
CA LEU A 20 -8.28 -6.92 -7.91
C LEU A 20 -6.82 -7.34 -7.76
N GLY A 21 -6.00 -6.49 -7.12
CA GLY A 21 -4.57 -6.73 -7.06
C GLY A 21 -4.15 -7.93 -6.23
N SER A 22 -2.94 -8.41 -6.51
CA SER A 22 -2.25 -9.42 -5.70
C SER A 22 -1.98 -8.89 -4.29
N TYR A 23 -1.61 -9.79 -3.38
CA TYR A 23 -1.13 -9.42 -2.05
C TYR A 23 0.27 -10.00 -1.89
N THR A 24 1.23 -9.13 -1.59
CA THR A 24 2.60 -9.55 -1.26
C THR A 24 2.98 -8.89 0.06
N GLU A 25 3.14 -9.70 1.10
CA GLU A 25 3.60 -9.22 2.39
C GLU A 25 5.04 -8.71 2.27
N LEU A 26 5.31 -7.55 2.88
CA LEU A 26 6.66 -7.01 3.02
C LEU A 26 7.10 -7.15 4.47
N PRO A 27 8.12 -7.98 4.75
CA PRO A 27 8.68 -8.10 6.08
C PRO A 27 9.14 -6.74 6.60
N SER A 28 8.63 -6.37 7.77
CA SER A 28 8.99 -5.17 8.50
C SER A 28 10.00 -5.52 9.58
N SER A 29 11.01 -4.67 9.78
CA SER A 29 11.94 -4.84 10.92
C SER A 29 11.27 -4.61 12.28
N ASN A 30 10.06 -4.05 12.29
CA ASN A 30 9.27 -3.79 13.48
C ASN A 30 7.94 -4.57 13.45
N PRO A 31 7.67 -5.48 14.41
CA PRO A 31 6.44 -6.27 14.45
C PRO A 31 5.17 -5.44 14.73
N ALA A 32 5.30 -4.20 15.22
CA ALA A 32 4.17 -3.29 15.37
C ALA A 32 3.75 -2.63 14.05
N VAL A 33 4.55 -2.77 12.99
CA VAL A 33 4.27 -2.22 11.67
C VAL A 33 4.00 -3.36 10.69
N LEU A 34 2.83 -3.33 10.07
CA LEU A 34 2.45 -4.22 8.98
C LEU A 34 2.65 -3.48 7.66
N ALA A 35 3.44 -4.07 6.76
CA ALA A 35 3.64 -3.57 5.41
C ALA A 35 3.32 -4.63 4.36
N PHE A 36 2.71 -4.21 3.26
CA PHE A 36 2.42 -5.09 2.14
C PHE A 36 2.21 -4.30 0.85
N LEU A 37 2.37 -5.00 -0.27
CA LEU A 37 2.12 -4.49 -1.61
C LEU A 37 0.81 -5.03 -2.16
N ARG A 38 0.20 -4.20 -2.99
CA ARG A 38 -0.93 -4.55 -3.84
C ARG A 38 -0.56 -4.18 -5.27
N GLU A 39 -0.61 -5.14 -6.18
CA GLU A 39 -0.27 -4.92 -7.59
C GLU A 39 -1.44 -5.32 -8.48
N ALA A 40 -1.89 -4.42 -9.35
CA ALA A 40 -2.98 -4.70 -10.26
C ALA A 40 -2.65 -5.85 -11.24
N PRO A 41 -3.65 -6.63 -11.71
CA PRO A 41 -3.40 -7.69 -12.66
C PRO A 41 -2.78 -7.18 -13.97
N PRO A 42 -1.74 -7.84 -14.53
CA PRO A 42 -1.03 -7.36 -15.73
C PRO A 42 -1.91 -7.15 -16.97
N ASN A 43 -3.01 -7.90 -17.06
CA ASN A 43 -3.93 -7.90 -18.21
C ASN A 43 -5.30 -7.29 -17.87
N GLY A 44 -5.42 -6.58 -16.74
CA GLY A 44 -6.67 -5.98 -16.28
C GLY A 44 -6.73 -4.46 -16.47
N GLU A 45 -7.89 -3.87 -16.14
CA GLU A 45 -7.98 -2.43 -15.93
C GLU A 45 -7.14 -2.05 -14.70
N GLY A 46 -6.05 -1.29 -14.89
CA GLY A 46 -5.16 -0.88 -13.79
C GLY A 46 -3.68 -0.79 -14.14
N GLY A 47 -3.21 -1.42 -15.23
CA GLY A 47 -1.82 -1.26 -15.68
C GLY A 47 -0.78 -1.56 -14.59
N ASP A 48 0.21 -0.67 -14.43
CA ASP A 48 1.28 -0.72 -13.42
C ASP A 48 0.86 -0.08 -12.07
N ASP A 49 -0.43 -0.16 -11.71
CA ASP A 49 -0.93 0.30 -10.41
C ASP A 49 -0.36 -0.58 -9.30
N LEU A 50 0.61 -0.02 -8.59
CA LEU A 50 1.33 -0.64 -7.49
C LEU A 50 1.18 0.24 -6.25
N VAL A 51 0.59 -0.33 -5.20
CA VAL A 51 0.34 0.37 -3.94
C VAL A 51 1.14 -0.27 -2.82
N LEU A 52 1.92 0.56 -2.11
CA LEU A 52 2.55 0.22 -0.85
C LEU A 52 1.67 0.65 0.31
N CYS A 53 1.24 -0.32 1.12
CA CYS A 53 0.49 -0.09 2.34
C CYS A 53 1.42 -0.25 3.55
N VAL A 54 1.47 0.77 4.41
CA VAL A 54 2.23 0.74 5.68
C VAL A 54 1.30 1.13 6.83
N ASN A 55 1.10 0.23 7.78
CA ASN A 55 0.17 0.41 8.90
C ASN A 55 0.89 0.21 10.23
N ASN A 56 0.90 1.25 11.06
CA ASN A 56 1.40 1.16 12.42
C ASN A 56 0.26 0.78 13.38
N PHE A 57 0.38 -0.36 14.05
CA PHE A 57 -0.59 -0.86 15.04
C PHE A 57 -0.25 -0.43 16.48
N SER A 58 0.86 0.26 16.69
CA SER A 58 1.17 0.91 17.96
C SER A 58 0.45 2.26 18.08
N ARG A 59 0.09 2.64 19.30
CA ARG A 59 -0.39 3.99 19.62
C ARG A 59 0.72 5.05 19.65
N PHE A 60 1.97 4.64 19.45
CA PHE A 60 3.16 5.51 19.44
C PHE A 60 3.81 5.53 18.05
N ALA A 61 4.64 6.54 17.78
CA ALA A 61 5.49 6.54 16.60
C ALA A 61 6.41 5.31 16.60
N GLN A 62 6.55 4.65 15.45
CA GLN A 62 7.33 3.43 15.28
C GLN A 62 8.18 3.54 14.02
N PRO A 63 9.51 3.35 14.10
CA PRO A 63 10.35 3.19 12.93
C PRO A 63 10.18 1.78 12.36
N THR A 64 10.36 1.64 11.05
CA THR A 64 10.58 0.35 10.40
C THR A 64 11.46 0.53 9.18
N GLU A 65 12.17 -0.52 8.82
CA GLU A 65 12.92 -0.65 7.57
C GLU A 65 12.20 -1.68 6.70
N LEU A 66 12.02 -1.35 5.42
CA LEU A 66 11.40 -2.20 4.42
C LEU A 66 12.37 -2.40 3.27
N ASP A 67 12.60 -3.65 2.87
CA ASP A 67 13.38 -3.94 1.66
C ASP A 67 12.50 -3.70 0.42
N LEU A 68 12.81 -2.62 -0.30
CA LEU A 68 12.16 -2.23 -1.55
C LEU A 68 13.14 -2.29 -2.73
N SER A 69 14.25 -3.02 -2.61
CA SER A 69 15.30 -3.11 -3.64
C SER A 69 14.76 -3.53 -5.02
N ALA A 70 13.75 -4.40 -5.06
CA ALA A 70 13.06 -4.82 -6.29
C ALA A 70 12.36 -3.66 -7.03
N PHE A 71 12.10 -2.54 -6.34
CA PHE A 71 11.41 -1.35 -6.86
C PHE A 71 12.35 -0.15 -7.00
N ALA A 72 13.67 -0.39 -7.05
CA ALA A 72 14.66 0.67 -7.20
C ALA A 72 14.34 1.61 -8.37
N GLY A 73 14.43 2.92 -8.12
CA GLY A 73 14.07 3.97 -9.09
C GLY A 73 12.60 4.39 -9.07
N ARG A 74 11.73 3.68 -8.33
CA ARG A 74 10.37 4.16 -8.02
C ARG A 74 10.39 5.04 -6.77
N HIS A 75 9.43 5.96 -6.70
CA HIS A 75 9.22 6.83 -5.54
C HIS A 75 7.78 6.71 -5.06
N PRO A 76 7.54 6.43 -3.76
CA PRO A 76 6.19 6.37 -3.23
C PRO A 76 5.57 7.78 -3.22
N VAL A 77 4.30 7.85 -3.60
CA VAL A 77 3.47 9.06 -3.53
C VAL A 77 2.29 8.80 -2.60
N GLU A 78 1.88 9.81 -1.85
CA GLU A 78 0.71 9.72 -0.98
C GLU A 78 -0.58 9.75 -1.83
N LEU A 79 -1.53 8.88 -1.50
CA LEU A 79 -2.85 8.75 -2.15
C LEU A 79 -3.93 9.56 -1.41
#